data_AF-A0A414CNE3-F1
#
_entry.id   AF-A0A414CNE3-F1
#
_cell.length_a   1.000
_cell.length_b   1.000
_cell.length_c   1.000
_cell.angle_alpha   90.00
_cell.angle_beta   90.00
_cell.angle_gamma   90.00
#
_symmetry.space_group_name_H-M   'P 1'
#
loop_
_entity.id
_entity.type
_entity.pdbx_description
1 polymer ?
#
loop_
_entity_poly.entity_id
_entity_poly.type
_entity_poly.pdbx_seq_one_letter_code
_entity_poly.pdbx_strand_id
1 'polypeptide(L)'
;MSEYSIFDISNWFLSRESMTPKKLQKLSYYFEAWSYALFNKSFINDTKFEAWVHGPVSPQLYEKYKEYGWNDIDKTEDNSSIFEPKVLDLLESVWETYGDQSANSLEALTHSEDPWKNARKGLSESEPSNTEIAPEDMRNYYCSIYSGD
;
A
#
# COMPACT_ATOMS: atom_id res chain seq x y z
N MET A 1 4.94 -5.36 -18.86
CA MET A 1 5.23 -3.99 -18.37
C MET A 1 4.15 -3.67 -17.36
N SER A 2 4.50 -3.23 -16.15
CA SER A 2 3.51 -2.72 -15.19
C SER A 2 2.96 -1.38 -15.71
N GLU A 3 1.66 -1.16 -15.52
CA GLU A 3 0.87 -0.24 -16.36
C GLU A 3 0.56 1.11 -15.68
N TYR A 4 0.63 1.19 -14.35
CA TYR A 4 0.19 2.36 -13.59
C TYR A 4 1.31 2.94 -12.71
N SER A 5 1.26 4.24 -12.46
CA SER A 5 2.11 4.89 -11.46
C SER A 5 1.52 4.71 -10.05
N ILE A 6 2.35 4.86 -9.02
CA ILE A 6 1.87 4.94 -7.63
C ILE A 6 0.88 6.10 -7.43
N PHE A 7 0.99 7.15 -8.25
CA PHE A 7 0.07 8.28 -8.21
C PHE A 7 -1.29 7.95 -8.78
N ASP A 8 -1.38 7.09 -9.80
CA ASP A 8 -2.67 6.62 -10.31
C ASP A 8 -3.42 5.86 -9.23
N ILE A 9 -2.75 4.89 -8.59
CA ILE A 9 -3.29 4.06 -7.51
C ILE A 9 -3.70 4.91 -6.30
N SER A 10 -2.82 5.81 -5.84
CA SER A 10 -3.13 6.66 -4.68
C SER A 10 -4.22 7.69 -4.97
N ASN A 11 -4.30 8.25 -6.18
CA ASN A 11 -5.40 9.13 -6.56
C ASN A 11 -6.74 8.40 -6.56
N TRP A 12 -6.78 7.11 -6.91
CA TRP A 12 -8.02 6.35 -6.83
C TRP A 12 -8.52 6.26 -5.37
N PHE A 13 -7.64 5.95 -4.42
CA PHE A 13 -8.01 5.96 -2.99
C PHE A 13 -8.41 7.35 -2.50
N LEU A 14 -7.70 8.41 -2.91
CA LEU A 14 -8.06 9.80 -2.62
C LEU A 14 -9.36 10.24 -3.27
N SER A 15 -9.84 9.56 -4.32
CA SER A 15 -11.16 9.81 -4.90
C SER A 15 -12.32 9.24 -4.09
N ARG A 16 -12.02 8.40 -3.08
CA ARG A 16 -13.03 7.88 -2.14
C ARG A 16 -13.22 8.86 -0.99
N GLU A 17 -12.13 9.27 -0.35
CA GLU A 17 -12.13 10.23 0.75
C GLU A 17 -10.80 10.96 0.90
N SER A 18 -10.82 12.09 1.62
CA SER A 18 -9.61 12.73 2.13
C SER A 18 -8.97 11.88 3.22
N MET A 19 -7.64 11.79 3.25
CA MET A 19 -6.94 10.98 4.24
C MET A 19 -5.51 11.45 4.48
N THR A 20 -4.98 11.14 5.67
CA THR A 20 -3.57 11.35 5.99
C THR A 20 -2.61 10.63 5.02
N PRO A 21 -1.39 11.16 4.79
CA PRO A 21 -0.37 10.49 4.00
C PRO A 21 -0.07 9.06 4.46
N LYS A 22 -0.11 8.82 5.77
CA LYS A 22 0.15 7.50 6.36
C LYS A 22 -0.92 6.48 5.98
N LYS A 23 -2.21 6.86 6.00
CA LYS A 23 -3.29 5.97 5.54
C LYS A 23 -3.14 5.66 4.06
N LEU A 24 -2.87 6.68 3.24
CA LEU A 24 -2.68 6.53 1.81
C LEU A 24 -1.54 5.56 1.46
N GLN A 25 -0.39 5.69 2.14
CA GLN A 25 0.74 4.76 2.01
C GLN A 25 0.33 3.30 2.28
N LYS A 26 -0.48 3.08 3.32
CA LYS A 26 -0.90 1.73 3.72
C LYS A 26 -1.89 1.15 2.73
N LEU A 27 -2.88 1.91 2.27
CA LEU A 27 -3.82 1.45 1.24
C LEU A 27 -3.11 1.11 -0.07
N SER A 28 -2.19 1.97 -0.53
CA SER A 28 -1.38 1.68 -1.72
C SER A 28 -0.47 0.46 -1.54
N TYR A 29 0.07 0.22 -0.35
CA TYR A 29 0.82 -1.00 -0.04
C TYR A 29 -0.06 -2.26 -0.11
N TYR A 30 -1.27 -2.23 0.48
CA TYR A 30 -2.18 -3.37 0.43
C TYR A 30 -2.56 -3.71 -1.02
N PHE A 31 -2.79 -2.70 -1.86
CA PHE A 31 -2.98 -2.93 -3.30
C PHE A 31 -1.79 -3.66 -3.92
N GLU A 32 -0.55 -3.26 -3.64
CA GLU A 32 0.64 -3.92 -4.16
C GLU A 32 0.78 -5.36 -3.65
N ALA A 33 0.57 -5.57 -2.35
CA ALA A 33 0.72 -6.88 -1.73
C ALA A 33 -0.30 -7.90 -2.26
N TRP A 34 -1.56 -7.48 -2.38
CA TRP A 34 -2.62 -8.29 -2.99
C TRP A 34 -2.43 -8.47 -4.50
N SER A 35 -1.82 -7.50 -5.20
CA SER A 35 -1.44 -7.67 -6.61
C SER A 35 -0.50 -8.87 -6.79
N TYR A 36 0.51 -8.97 -5.93
CA TYR A 36 1.43 -10.12 -5.94
C TYR A 36 0.75 -11.42 -5.53
N ALA A 37 -0.16 -11.40 -4.56
CA ALA A 37 -0.87 -12.60 -4.13
C ALA A 37 -1.79 -13.16 -5.22
N LEU A 38 -2.59 -12.31 -5.86
CA LEU A 38 -3.66 -12.74 -6.78
C LEU A 38 -3.18 -12.87 -8.23
N PHE A 39 -2.21 -12.05 -8.64
CA PHE A 39 -1.78 -11.96 -10.04
C PHE A 39 -0.31 -12.29 -10.24
N ASN A 40 0.43 -12.57 -9.16
CA ASN A 40 1.87 -12.87 -9.19
C ASN A 40 2.69 -11.79 -9.93
N LYS A 41 2.25 -10.53 -9.87
CA LYS A 41 2.93 -9.36 -10.44
C LYS A 41 2.50 -8.07 -9.75
N SER A 42 3.32 -7.05 -9.86
CA SER A 42 2.93 -5.68 -9.56
C SER A 42 2.18 -5.04 -10.76
N PHE A 43 1.21 -4.19 -10.46
CA PHE A 43 0.62 -3.26 -11.44
C PHE A 43 1.28 -1.87 -11.41
N ILE A 44 2.06 -1.58 -10.37
CA ILE A 44 2.77 -0.31 -10.19
C ILE A 44 4.16 -0.41 -10.85
N ASN A 45 4.62 0.66 -11.51
CA ASN A 45 5.86 0.61 -12.30
C ASN A 45 6.97 1.58 -11.87
N ASP A 46 6.68 2.49 -10.94
CA ASP A 46 7.55 3.61 -10.60
C ASP A 46 7.96 3.64 -9.12
N THR A 47 7.58 2.64 -8.33
CA THR A 47 7.97 2.52 -6.93
C THR A 47 8.20 1.08 -6.48
N LYS A 48 8.82 0.96 -5.32
CA LYS A 48 8.94 -0.24 -4.51
C LYS A 48 8.59 0.16 -3.08
N PHE A 49 7.99 -0.74 -2.32
CA PHE A 49 7.67 -0.47 -0.92
C PHE A 49 8.85 -0.85 -0.02
N GLU A 50 9.23 0.07 0.86
CA GLU A 50 10.31 -0.08 1.83
C GLU A 50 9.74 -0.24 3.25
N ALA A 51 10.43 -1.00 4.09
CA ALA A 51 9.97 -1.31 5.45
C ALA A 51 10.40 -0.25 6.47
N TRP A 52 9.81 0.94 6.37
CA TRP A 52 10.10 2.06 7.27
C TRP A 52 9.58 1.80 8.70
N VAL A 53 9.97 2.66 9.64
CA VAL A 53 9.61 2.55 11.07
C VAL A 53 8.10 2.47 11.30
N HIS A 54 7.31 3.23 10.53
CA HIS A 54 5.85 3.30 10.66
C HIS A 54 5.13 2.46 9.58
N GLY A 55 5.71 1.31 9.25
CA GLY A 55 5.17 0.37 8.27
C GLY A 55 5.71 0.58 6.84
N PRO A 56 5.14 -0.14 5.86
CA PRO A 56 5.53 -0.06 4.45
C PRO A 56 5.30 1.34 3.87
N VAL A 57 6.25 1.81 3.06
CA VAL A 57 6.23 3.15 2.44
C VAL A 57 6.75 3.07 1.01
N SER A 58 6.02 3.67 0.07
CA SER A 58 6.54 4.08 -1.23
C SER A 58 7.31 5.41 -1.06
N PRO A 59 8.61 5.48 -1.36
CA PRO A 59 9.39 6.71 -1.25
C PRO A 59 8.86 7.84 -2.13
N GLN A 60 8.41 7.52 -3.34
CA GLN A 60 7.84 8.46 -4.30
C GLN A 60 6.57 9.11 -3.76
N LEU A 61 5.68 8.29 -3.17
CA LEU A 61 4.44 8.78 -2.57
C LEU A 61 4.71 9.58 -1.29
N TYR A 62 5.73 9.19 -0.52
CA TYR A 62 6.13 9.93 0.69
C TYR A 62 6.65 11.32 0.31
N GLU A 63 7.56 11.40 -0.66
CA GLU A 63 8.14 12.65 -1.09
C GLU A 63 7.08 13.65 -1.59
N LYS A 64 6.05 13.17 -2.29
CA LYS A 64 4.94 14.00 -2.76
C LYS A 64 4.12 14.61 -1.62
N TYR A 65 3.89 13.88 -0.54
CA TYR A 65 2.92 14.25 0.51
C TYR A 65 3.53 14.51 1.89
N LYS A 66 4.85 14.45 2.08
CA LYS A 66 5.51 14.64 3.38
C LYS A 66 5.17 15.97 4.07
N GLU A 67 4.94 17.03 3.30
CA GLU A 67 4.63 18.37 3.84
C GLU A 67 3.25 18.44 4.51
N TYR A 68 2.34 17.50 4.22
CA TYR A 68 1.06 17.40 4.93
C TYR A 68 1.24 16.93 6.38
N GLY A 69 2.30 16.18 6.67
CA GLY A 69 2.55 15.58 7.97
C GLY A 69 1.39 14.71 8.44
N TRP A 70 0.65 15.20 9.43
CA TRP A 70 -0.51 14.53 10.02
C TRP A 70 -1.86 15.03 9.48
N ASN A 71 -1.85 16.06 8.63
CA ASN A 71 -3.05 16.61 8.04
C ASN A 71 -3.54 15.75 6.89
N ASP A 72 -4.83 15.81 6.61
CA ASP A 72 -5.42 15.09 5.49
C ASP A 72 -5.02 15.71 4.16
N ILE A 73 -4.78 14.84 3.17
CA ILE A 73 -4.70 15.20 1.77
C ILE A 73 -6.13 15.33 1.26
N ASP A 74 -6.40 16.41 0.53
CA ASP A 74 -7.71 16.66 -0.05
C ASP A 74 -8.13 15.55 -1.01
N LYS A 75 -9.45 15.30 -1.03
CA LYS A 75 -10.09 14.37 -1.95
C LYS A 75 -9.81 14.77 -3.40
N THR A 76 -9.48 13.80 -4.26
CA THR A 76 -9.27 14.04 -5.70
C THR A 76 -10.51 13.65 -6.52
N GLU A 77 -10.51 14.05 -7.80
CA GLU A 77 -11.50 13.58 -8.77
C GLU A 77 -11.38 12.06 -8.99
N ASP A 78 -12.50 11.42 -9.34
CA ASP A 78 -12.54 10.00 -9.69
C ASP A 78 -11.74 9.74 -10.98
N ASN A 79 -10.79 8.81 -10.89
CA ASN A 79 -9.96 8.35 -12.01
C ASN A 79 -10.22 6.89 -12.39
N SER A 80 -11.32 6.28 -11.93
CA SER A 80 -11.65 4.85 -12.16
C SER A 80 -11.58 4.44 -13.64
N SER A 81 -11.88 5.34 -14.57
CA SER A 81 -11.90 5.06 -16.01
C SER A 81 -10.56 4.70 -16.65
N ILE A 82 -9.43 4.94 -15.96
CA ILE A 82 -8.10 4.60 -16.48
C ILE A 82 -7.71 3.13 -16.21
N PHE A 83 -8.39 2.50 -15.25
CA PHE A 83 -8.05 1.15 -14.81
C PHE A 83 -8.77 0.09 -15.63
N GLU A 84 -8.06 -0.99 -15.94
CA GLU A 84 -8.72 -2.19 -16.45
C GLU A 84 -9.60 -2.84 -15.35
N PRO A 85 -10.67 -3.58 -15.72
CA PRO A 85 -11.66 -4.07 -14.74
C PRO A 85 -11.05 -4.82 -13.56
N LYS A 86 -10.12 -5.74 -13.81
CA LYS A 86 -9.49 -6.54 -12.74
C LYS A 86 -8.67 -5.71 -11.74
N VAL A 87 -8.12 -4.58 -12.17
CA VAL A 87 -7.36 -3.67 -11.32
C VAL A 87 -8.32 -2.83 -10.48
N LEU A 88 -9.42 -2.40 -11.10
CA LEU A 88 -10.50 -1.71 -10.39
C LEU A 88 -11.13 -2.61 -9.32
N ASP A 89 -11.42 -3.89 -9.63
CA ASP A 89 -11.94 -4.86 -8.67
C ASP A 89 -11.00 -5.04 -7.46
N LEU A 90 -9.68 -5.03 -7.70
CA LEU A 90 -8.69 -5.11 -6.64
C LEU A 90 -8.65 -3.82 -5.78
N LEU A 91 -8.71 -2.65 -6.42
CA LEU A 91 -8.79 -1.36 -5.73
C LEU A 91 -10.03 -1.30 -4.82
N GLU A 92 -11.18 -1.73 -5.34
CA GLU A 92 -12.43 -1.86 -4.59
C GLU A 92 -12.32 -2.84 -3.43
N SER A 93 -11.77 -4.03 -3.66
CA SER A 93 -11.57 -5.04 -2.61
C SER A 93 -10.68 -4.53 -1.48
N VAL A 94 -9.59 -3.82 -1.81
CA VAL A 94 -8.70 -3.18 -0.82
C VAL A 94 -9.46 -2.09 -0.06
N TRP A 95 -10.25 -1.29 -0.76
CA TRP A 95 -11.07 -0.25 -0.13
C TRP A 95 -12.10 -0.82 0.83
N GLU A 96 -12.82 -1.87 0.44
CA GLU A 96 -13.82 -2.51 1.30
C GLU A 96 -13.20 -3.18 2.53
N THR A 97 -11.98 -3.72 2.40
CA THR A 97 -11.30 -4.41 3.50
C THR A 97 -10.62 -3.44 4.48
N TYR A 98 -9.99 -2.39 3.97
CA TYR A 98 -9.07 -1.54 4.75
C TYR A 98 -9.48 -0.07 4.78
N GLY A 99 -10.39 0.38 3.92
CA GLY A 99 -10.76 1.79 3.72
C GLY A 99 -11.33 2.46 4.96
N ASP A 100 -12.11 1.75 5.79
CA ASP A 100 -12.67 2.32 7.04
C ASP A 100 -11.65 2.36 8.19
N GLN A 101 -10.47 1.78 8.02
CA GLN A 101 -9.48 1.73 9.10
C GLN A 101 -8.70 3.05 9.25
N SER A 102 -8.33 3.36 10.49
CA SER A 102 -7.44 4.49 10.77
C SER A 102 -6.01 4.22 10.33
N ALA A 103 -5.23 5.28 10.10
CA ALA A 103 -3.80 5.16 9.77
C ALA A 103 -3.01 4.36 10.81
N ASN A 104 -3.38 4.46 12.10
CA ASN A 104 -2.72 3.73 13.19
C ASN A 104 -3.16 2.26 13.25
N SER A 105 -4.43 1.98 12.93
CA SER A 105 -4.93 0.60 12.80
C SER A 105 -4.19 -0.12 11.67
N LEU A 106 -4.03 0.54 10.51
CA LEU A 106 -3.30 -0.01 9.37
C LEU A 106 -1.81 -0.19 9.66
N GLU A 107 -1.17 0.72 10.40
CA GLU A 107 0.20 0.53 10.88
C GLU A 107 0.31 -0.71 11.76
N ALA A 108 -0.56 -0.83 12.77
CA ALA A 108 -0.56 -1.96 13.69
C ALA A 108 -0.74 -3.30 12.95
N LEU A 109 -1.63 -3.34 11.94
CA LEU A 109 -1.76 -4.48 11.04
C LEU A 109 -0.44 -4.76 10.34
N THR A 110 0.13 -3.82 9.60
CA THR A 110 1.38 -4.07 8.85
C THR A 110 2.55 -4.49 9.75
N HIS A 111 2.62 -4.02 11.00
CA HIS A 111 3.65 -4.44 11.96
C HIS A 111 3.45 -5.88 12.44
N SER A 112 2.22 -6.39 12.37
CA SER A 112 1.87 -7.79 12.67
C SER A 112 2.04 -8.75 11.50
N GLU A 113 2.34 -8.25 10.29
CA GLU A 113 2.43 -9.03 9.05
C GLU A 113 3.87 -9.39 8.69
N ASP A 114 4.07 -10.61 8.18
CA ASP A 114 5.41 -11.13 7.91
C ASP A 114 6.23 -10.36 6.85
N PRO A 115 5.65 -9.77 5.78
CA PRO A 115 6.46 -9.06 4.79
C PRO A 115 7.24 -7.88 5.38
N TRP A 116 6.61 -7.07 6.22
CA TRP A 116 7.28 -5.95 6.87
C TRP A 116 8.28 -6.43 7.94
N LYS A 117 7.91 -7.45 8.73
CA LYS A 117 8.80 -8.05 9.74
C LYS A 117 10.07 -8.64 9.11
N ASN A 118 9.93 -9.36 7.99
CA ASN A 118 11.05 -10.00 7.29
C ASN A 118 12.04 -8.94 6.77
N ALA A 119 11.53 -7.87 6.16
CA ALA A 119 12.35 -6.77 5.66
C ALA A 119 13.06 -5.97 6.78
N ARG A 120 12.60 -6.06 8.04
CA ARG A 120 13.22 -5.40 9.21
C ARG A 120 13.98 -6.35 10.12
N LYS A 121 14.22 -7.59 9.69
CA LYS A 121 14.91 -8.58 10.51
C LYS A 121 16.30 -8.08 10.94
N GLY A 122 16.53 -8.06 12.25
CA GLY A 122 17.81 -7.61 12.84
C GLY A 122 17.86 -6.12 13.18
N LEU A 123 16.81 -5.36 12.86
CA LEU A 123 16.69 -3.95 13.24
C LEU A 123 15.90 -3.80 14.55
N SER A 124 16.19 -2.75 15.31
CA SER A 124 15.33 -2.38 16.45
C SER A 124 14.02 -1.71 15.98
N GLU A 125 13.01 -1.65 16.85
CA GLU A 125 11.68 -1.12 16.50
C GLU A 125 11.75 0.31 15.91
N SER A 126 12.58 1.17 16.49
CA SER A 126 12.74 2.57 16.07
C SER A 126 13.84 2.79 15.03
N GLU A 127 14.52 1.75 14.58
CA GLU A 127 15.63 1.89 13.63
C GLU A 127 15.11 2.20 12.23
N PRO A 128 15.59 3.29 11.59
CA PRO A 128 15.20 3.61 10.23
C PRO A 128 15.65 2.52 9.27
N SER A 129 14.83 2.26 8.26
CA SER A 129 15.14 1.30 7.19
C SER A 129 14.57 1.77 5.88
N ASN A 130 15.33 1.53 4.81
CA ASN A 130 14.92 1.65 3.42
C ASN A 130 14.99 0.28 2.72
N THR A 131 14.97 -0.82 3.49
CA THR A 131 14.97 -2.18 2.93
C THR A 131 13.67 -2.41 2.17
N GLU A 132 13.80 -2.76 0.89
CA GLU A 132 12.69 -3.17 0.05
C GLU A 132 11.99 -4.40 0.66
N ILE A 133 10.66 -4.35 0.71
CA ILE A 133 9.83 -5.50 1.07
C ILE A 133 9.77 -6.42 -0.14
N ALA A 134 10.23 -7.65 0.03
CA ALA A 134 10.35 -8.58 -1.09
C ALA A 134 8.95 -8.92 -1.67
N PRO A 135 8.79 -8.90 -3.01
CA PRO A 135 7.58 -9.38 -3.67
C PRO A 135 7.15 -10.79 -3.25
N GLU A 136 8.12 -11.67 -3.04
CA GLU A 136 7.91 -13.06 -2.62
C GLU A 136 7.28 -13.12 -1.22
N ASP A 137 7.72 -12.25 -0.30
CA ASP A 137 7.19 -12.19 1.06
C ASP A 137 5.74 -11.71 1.04
N MET A 138 5.44 -10.65 0.28
CA MET A 138 4.07 -10.17 0.08
C MET A 138 3.19 -11.28 -0.49
N ARG A 139 3.60 -11.88 -1.61
CA ARG A 139 2.85 -12.98 -2.22
C ARG A 139 2.58 -14.11 -1.23
N ASN A 140 3.61 -14.64 -0.59
CA ASN A 140 3.48 -15.82 0.27
C ASN A 140 2.56 -15.55 1.46
N TYR A 141 2.72 -14.40 2.13
CA TYR A 141 1.89 -14.05 3.27
C TYR A 141 0.43 -13.85 2.87
N TYR A 142 0.16 -13.02 1.86
CA TYR A 142 -1.21 -12.71 1.48
C TYR A 142 -1.94 -13.88 0.80
N CYS A 143 -1.23 -14.76 0.07
CA CYS A 143 -1.78 -16.04 -0.37
C CYS A 143 -2.14 -16.96 0.82
N SER A 144 -1.37 -16.93 1.91
CA SER A 144 -1.61 -17.81 3.08
C SER A 144 -2.86 -17.44 3.88
N ILE A 145 -3.27 -16.16 3.85
CA ILE A 145 -4.48 -15.67 4.51
C ILE A 145 -5.67 -15.52 3.56
N TYR A 146 -5.44 -15.71 2.25
CA TYR A 146 -6.50 -15.69 1.26
C TYR A 146 -7.43 -16.89 1.46
N SER A 147 -8.65 -16.60 1.91
CA SER A 147 -9.75 -17.54 1.88
C SER A 147 -10.54 -17.23 0.61
N GLY A 148 -10.27 -17.96 -0.46
CA GLY A 148 -11.09 -17.87 -1.67
C GLY A 148 -12.51 -18.32 -1.38
N ASP A 149 -13.49 -17.62 -1.95
CA ASP A 149 -14.87 -18.11 -2.05
C ASP A 149 -14.99 -19.25 -3.08
#